data_AF-A0A383F761-F1
#
_entry.id   AF-A0A383F761-F1
#
_cell.length_a   1.000
_cell.length_b   1.000
_cell.length_c   1.000
_cell.angle_alpha   90.00
_cell.angle_beta   90.00
_cell.angle_gamma   90.00
#
_symmetry.space_group_name_H-M   'P 1'
#
loop_
_entity.id
_entity.type
_entity.pdbx_description
1 polymer ?
#
loop_
_entity_poly.entity_id
_entity_poly.type
_entity_poly.pdbx_seq_one_letter_code
_entity_poly.pdbx_strand_id
1 'polypeptide(L)'
;IPKENQKKLEVDLKLFLDSVDRVASVSLDKKDGVKFNLTKDVLNLSVNNTNSGDGKESLNVIFEHDLDISFNSRYLIDVASQLDGEKIEIYFKDTGSPALIKDPGDFDSIFVVMPMKG
;
A
#
# COMPACT_ATOMS: atom_id res chain seq x y z
N ILE A 1 7.15 14.03 -12.24
CA ILE A 1 7.32 13.00 -11.18
C ILE A 1 7.92 13.70 -9.96
N PRO A 2 7.31 13.61 -8.76
CA PRO A 2 7.87 14.24 -7.55
C PRO A 2 9.30 13.74 -7.31
N LYS A 3 10.27 14.66 -7.25
CA LYS A 3 11.71 14.33 -7.08
C LYS A 3 12.08 13.95 -5.64
N GLU A 4 11.11 14.01 -4.72
CA GLU A 4 11.33 13.88 -3.27
C GLU A 4 10.83 12.54 -2.68
N ASN A 5 10.12 11.71 -3.45
CA ASN A 5 9.70 10.39 -2.98
C ASN A 5 10.86 9.39 -3.15
N GLN A 6 11.80 9.42 -2.20
CA GLN A 6 13.02 8.62 -2.26
C GLN A 6 12.84 7.18 -1.74
N LYS A 7 11.76 6.92 -1.00
CA LYS A 7 11.51 5.62 -0.37
C LYS A 7 10.72 4.73 -1.33
N LYS A 8 11.41 3.94 -2.16
CA LYS A 8 10.80 3.02 -3.12
C LYS A 8 10.52 1.66 -2.46
N LEU A 9 9.25 1.26 -2.47
CA LEU A 9 8.80 -0.11 -2.22
C LEU A 9 8.54 -0.82 -3.54
N GLU A 10 9.02 -2.06 -3.64
CA GLU A 10 8.71 -2.96 -4.76
C GLU A 10 8.18 -4.29 -4.22
N VAL A 11 7.09 -4.78 -4.79
CA VAL A 11 6.43 -6.04 -4.39
C VAL A 11 5.72 -6.66 -5.60
N ASP A 12 5.45 -7.96 -5.55
CA ASP A 12 4.59 -8.65 -6.51
C ASP A 12 3.17 -8.06 -6.47
N LEU A 13 2.65 -7.70 -7.64
CA LEU A 13 1.37 -7.00 -7.75
C LEU A 13 0.22 -7.84 -7.20
N LYS A 14 0.16 -9.11 -7.59
CA LYS A 14 -0.93 -10.00 -7.23
C LYS A 14 -0.93 -10.28 -5.74
N LEU A 15 0.24 -10.57 -5.18
CA LEU A 15 0.44 -10.76 -3.76
C LEU A 15 0.00 -9.52 -2.98
N PHE A 16 0.41 -8.33 -3.40
CA PHE A 16 0.00 -7.07 -2.77
C PHE A 16 -1.52 -6.87 -2.79
N LEU A 17 -2.15 -7.03 -3.97
CA LEU A 17 -3.59 -6.89 -4.15
C LEU A 17 -4.38 -7.86 -3.25
N ASP A 18 -4.01 -9.14 -3.30
CA ASP A 18 -4.67 -10.20 -2.54
C ASP A 18 -4.55 -9.99 -1.02
N SER A 19 -3.38 -9.53 -0.55
CA SER A 19 -3.16 -9.25 0.87
C SER A 19 -3.91 -8.02 1.36
N VAL A 20 -3.94 -6.94 0.56
CA VAL A 20 -4.73 -5.74 0.90
C VAL A 20 -6.22 -6.08 0.94
N ASP A 21 -6.74 -6.85 -0.03
CA ASP A 21 -8.15 -7.25 -0.06
C ASP A 21 -8.53 -8.14 1.14
N ARG A 22 -7.70 -9.14 1.46
CA ARG A 22 -7.90 -9.99 2.65
C ARG A 22 -7.93 -9.17 3.93
N VAL A 23 -6.92 -8.34 4.19
CA VAL A 23 -6.83 -7.56 5.42
C VAL A 23 -7.99 -6.57 5.50
N ALA A 24 -8.38 -5.94 4.39
CA ALA A 24 -9.50 -5.02 4.33
C ALA A 24 -10.87 -5.71 4.50
N SER A 25 -11.00 -6.98 4.11
CA SER A 25 -12.25 -7.75 4.24
C SER A 25 -12.73 -7.94 5.69
N VAL A 26 -11.83 -7.78 6.67
CA VAL A 26 -12.17 -7.79 8.10
C VAL A 26 -12.99 -6.55 8.49
N SER A 27 -12.85 -5.44 7.77
CA SER A 27 -13.69 -4.25 7.94
C SER A 27 -14.96 -4.37 7.09
N LEU A 28 -16.12 -4.41 7.75
CA LEU A 28 -17.44 -4.59 7.10
C LEU A 28 -17.72 -3.61 5.95
N ASP A 29 -17.20 -2.38 6.05
CA ASP A 29 -17.42 -1.33 5.06
C ASP A 29 -16.17 -1.03 4.20
N LYS A 30 -15.03 -1.70 4.44
CA LYS A 30 -13.70 -1.34 3.88
C LYS A 30 -13.35 0.15 4.02
N LYS A 31 -13.99 0.86 4.97
CA LYS A 31 -13.77 2.29 5.24
C LYS A 31 -12.55 2.52 6.12
N ASP A 32 -12.19 1.50 6.91
CA ASP A 32 -11.01 1.57 7.76
C ASP A 32 -9.76 1.61 6.90
N GLY A 33 -8.81 2.45 7.33
CA GLY A 33 -7.53 2.54 6.67
C GLY A 33 -6.71 1.27 6.90
N VAL A 34 -6.09 0.76 5.84
CA VAL A 34 -5.05 -0.26 5.97
C VAL A 34 -3.77 0.47 6.39
N LYS A 35 -3.29 0.13 7.59
CA LYS A 35 -2.01 0.61 8.09
C LYS A 35 -0.88 -0.25 7.51
N PHE A 36 0.09 0.44 6.93
CA PHE A 36 1.34 -0.10 6.46
C PHE A 36 2.38 0.21 7.53
N ASN A 37 2.96 -0.83 8.11
CA ASN A 37 4.17 -0.73 8.90
C ASN A 37 5.29 -1.35 8.07
N LEU A 38 6.13 -0.49 7.51
CA LEU A 38 7.25 -0.84 6.66
C LEU A 38 8.53 -0.81 7.47
N THR A 39 9.29 -1.88 7.38
CA THR A 39 10.67 -1.98 7.82
C THR A 39 11.50 -2.60 6.71
N LYS A 40 12.80 -2.79 6.93
CA LYS A 40 13.68 -3.40 5.93
C LYS A 40 13.11 -4.73 5.41
N ASP A 41 12.87 -4.79 4.11
CA ASP A 41 12.37 -5.94 3.34
C ASP A 41 11.02 -6.54 3.80
N VAL A 42 10.29 -5.86 4.69
CA VAL A 42 9.03 -6.36 5.25
C VAL A 42 7.96 -5.27 5.25
N LEU A 43 6.79 -5.61 4.70
CA LEU A 43 5.56 -4.82 4.80
C LEU A 43 4.56 -5.56 5.69
N ASN A 44 4.25 -5.00 6.85
CA ASN A 44 3.16 -5.45 7.70
C ASN A 44 1.90 -4.63 7.40
N LEU A 45 0.85 -5.30 6.92
CA LEU A 45 -0.48 -4.74 6.73
C LEU A 45 -1.33 -5.01 7.96
N SER A 46 -2.10 -4.01 8.39
CA SER A 46 -3.10 -4.21 9.44
C SER A 46 -4.32 -3.32 9.26
N VAL A 47 -5.46 -3.85 9.71
CA VAL A 47 -6.71 -3.12 9.92
C VAL A 47 -7.19 -3.45 11.33
N ASN A 48 -7.61 -2.45 12.08
CA ASN A 48 -8.22 -2.62 13.39
C ASN A 48 -9.65 -2.12 13.32
N ASN A 49 -10.61 -3.00 13.57
CA ASN A 49 -12.03 -2.65 13.68
C ASN A 49 -12.56 -3.14 15.03
N THR A 50 -13.06 -2.22 15.84
CA THR A 50 -13.56 -2.50 17.20
C THR A 50 -14.70 -3.51 17.26
N ASN A 51 -15.44 -3.71 16.17
CA ASN A 51 -16.59 -4.61 16.10
C ASN A 51 -16.30 -5.92 15.36
N SER A 52 -15.35 -5.90 14.40
CA SER A 52 -15.16 -6.99 13.43
C SER A 52 -13.84 -7.74 13.60
N GLY A 53 -12.97 -7.26 14.49
CA GLY A 53 -11.67 -7.86 14.79
C GLY A 53 -10.51 -7.19 14.06
N ASP A 54 -9.32 -7.76 14.23
CA ASP A 54 -8.08 -7.29 13.62
C ASP A 54 -7.72 -8.15 12.39
N GLY A 55 -7.45 -7.50 11.26
CA GLY A 55 -6.79 -8.12 10.11
C GLY A 55 -5.29 -7.81 10.15
N LYS A 56 -4.43 -8.82 9.97
CA LYS A 56 -2.97 -8.65 9.94
C LYS A 56 -2.34 -9.56 8.90
N GLU A 57 -1.39 -9.03 8.15
CA GLU A 57 -0.62 -9.80 7.18
C GLU A 57 0.80 -9.24 7.02
N SER A 58 1.77 -10.09 6.67
CA SER A 58 3.15 -9.70 6.44
C SER A 58 3.60 -10.15 5.06
N LEU A 59 4.22 -9.26 4.30
CA LEU A 59 4.73 -9.51 2.96
C LEU A 59 6.24 -9.27 2.92
N ASN A 60 6.93 -10.13 2.18
CA ASN A 60 8.30 -9.86 1.76
C ASN A 60 8.28 -8.85 0.62
N VAL A 61 9.02 -7.76 0.78
CA VAL A 61 9.09 -6.66 -0.18
C VAL A 61 10.54 -6.23 -0.35
N ILE A 62 10.82 -5.38 -1.33
CA ILE A 62 12.11 -4.67 -1.41
C ILE A 62 11.87 -3.27 -0.86
N PHE A 63 12.43 -2.97 0.31
CA PHE A 63 12.32 -1.67 0.97
C PHE A 63 13.46 -1.46 1.98
N GLU A 64 14.04 -0.26 2.02
CA GLU A 64 15.25 0.02 2.81
C GLU A 64 15.04 0.96 4.01
N HIS A 65 13.80 1.36 4.28
CA HIS A 65 13.50 2.37 5.31
C HIS A 65 12.50 1.86 6.34
N ASP A 66 12.31 2.66 7.39
CA ASP A 66 11.17 2.52 8.29
C ASP A 66 10.11 3.58 7.94
N LEU A 67 8.84 3.15 7.87
CA LEU A 67 7.71 4.04 7.59
C LEU A 67 6.40 3.45 8.13
N ASP A 68 5.65 4.27 8.87
CA ASP A 68 4.27 3.97 9.27
C ASP A 68 3.31 4.90 8.54
N ILE A 69 2.44 4.36 7.70
CA ILE A 69 1.51 5.16 6.90
C ILE A 69 0.21 4.39 6.70
N SER A 70 -0.92 5.08 6.63
CA SER A 70 -2.23 4.45 6.45
C SER A 70 -2.90 4.94 5.18
N PHE A 71 -3.57 4.04 4.47
CA PHE A 71 -4.29 4.38 3.24
C PHE A 71 -5.70 3.83 3.24
N ASN A 72 -6.57 4.45 2.46
CA ASN A 72 -7.87 3.86 2.18
C ASN A 72 -7.67 2.59 1.32
N SER A 73 -8.13 1.45 1.82
CA SER A 73 -7.96 0.14 1.16
C SER A 73 -8.56 0.11 -0.25
N ARG A 74 -9.71 0.76 -0.45
CA ARG A 74 -10.40 0.77 -1.74
C ARG A 74 -9.54 1.43 -2.82
N TYR A 75 -8.89 2.54 -2.51
CA TYR A 75 -8.00 3.19 -3.47
C TYR A 75 -6.78 2.35 -3.81
N LEU A 76 -6.22 1.62 -2.84
CA LEU A 76 -5.12 0.70 -3.11
C LEU A 76 -5.55 -0.43 -4.04
N ILE A 77 -6.71 -1.04 -3.79
CA ILE A 77 -7.28 -2.12 -4.61
C ILE A 77 -7.62 -1.61 -6.01
N ASP A 78 -8.30 -0.46 -6.11
CA ASP A 78 -8.73 0.12 -7.38
C ASP A 78 -7.53 0.49 -8.28
N VAL A 79 -6.43 0.98 -7.68
CA VAL A 79 -5.19 1.29 -8.41
C VAL A 79 -4.44 0.02 -8.78
N ALA A 80 -4.20 -0.89 -7.84
CA ALA A 80 -3.46 -2.12 -8.12
C ALA A 80 -4.16 -2.99 -9.17
N SER A 81 -5.50 -2.99 -9.20
CA SER A 81 -6.29 -3.72 -10.19
C SER A 81 -6.24 -3.12 -11.61
N GLN A 82 -5.69 -1.91 -11.78
CA GLN A 82 -5.47 -1.26 -13.07
C GLN A 82 -4.05 -1.48 -13.62
N LEU A 83 -3.15 -2.06 -12.83
CA LEU A 83 -1.80 -2.37 -13.28
C LEU A 83 -1.80 -3.73 -13.98
N ASP A 84 -1.09 -3.83 -15.11
CA ASP A 84 -1.03 -5.04 -15.93
C ASP A 84 0.28 -5.83 -15.72
N GLY A 85 1.30 -5.22 -15.10
CA GLY A 85 2.59 -5.83 -14.81
C GLY A 85 2.59 -6.84 -13.66
N GLU A 86 3.71 -7.55 -13.50
CA GLU A 86 3.89 -8.52 -12.40
C GLU A 86 4.24 -7.86 -11.06
N LYS A 87 4.70 -6.60 -11.10
CA LYS A 87 5.20 -5.87 -9.93
C LYS A 87 4.53 -4.51 -9.81
N ILE A 88 4.48 -4.02 -8.58
CA ILE A 88 4.03 -2.67 -8.26
C ILE A 88 5.17 -1.93 -7.55
N GLU A 89 5.39 -0.69 -7.97
CA GLU A 89 6.31 0.22 -7.30
C GLU A 89 5.52 1.32 -6.58
N ILE A 90 5.79 1.49 -5.28
CA ILE A 90 5.17 2.55 -4.47
C ILE A 90 6.28 3.45 -3.92
N TYR A 91 6.21 4.73 -4.23
CA TYR A 91 7.18 5.71 -3.81
C TYR A 91 6.58 6.59 -2.71
N PHE A 92 7.24 6.59 -1.56
CA PHE A 92 6.87 7.38 -0.39
C PHE A 92 7.88 8.51 -0.14
N LYS A 93 7.41 9.56 0.55
CA LYS A 93 8.24 10.62 1.10
C LYS A 93 8.23 10.55 2.64
N ASP A 94 7.07 10.86 3.22
CA ASP A 94 6.79 10.82 4.65
C ASP A 94 5.34 10.37 4.91
N THR A 95 4.95 10.30 6.17
CA THR A 95 3.65 9.74 6.62
C THR A 95 2.44 10.58 6.22
N GLY A 96 2.63 11.86 5.89
CA GLY A 96 1.56 12.79 5.51
C GLY A 96 1.51 13.11 4.02
N SER A 97 2.52 12.70 3.27
CA SER A 97 2.67 13.00 1.84
C SER A 97 1.97 11.97 0.95
N PRO A 98 1.49 12.37 -0.24
CA PRO A 98 0.92 11.44 -1.21
C PRO A 98 1.91 10.35 -1.62
N ALA A 99 1.44 9.11 -1.71
CA ALA A 99 2.17 8.01 -2.32
C ALA A 99 1.98 8.02 -3.83
N LEU A 100 3.04 7.70 -4.55
CA LEU A 100 3.03 7.56 -6.00
C LEU A 100 3.12 6.06 -6.33
N ILE A 101 2.17 5.55 -7.08
CA ILE A 101 2.11 4.14 -7.50
C ILE A 101 2.37 4.06 -9.00
N LYS A 102 3.20 3.09 -9.41
CA LYS A 102 3.56 2.87 -10.81
C LYS A 102 3.67 1.39 -11.14
N ASP A 103 3.48 1.09 -12.42
CA ASP A 103 3.92 -0.14 -13.05
C ASP A 103 5.38 0.03 -13.53
N PRO A 104 6.34 -0.82 -13.12
CA PRO A 104 7.69 -0.78 -13.68
C PRO A 104 7.76 -1.13 -15.19
N GLY A 105 6.74 -1.81 -15.73
CA GLY A 105 6.61 -2.16 -17.14
C GLY A 105 5.88 -1.13 -17.99
N ASP A 106 5.10 -0.24 -17.38
CA ASP A 106 4.36 0.83 -18.05
C ASP A 106 4.59 2.20 -17.39
N PHE A 107 5.39 3.03 -18.06
CA PHE A 107 5.79 4.35 -17.56
C PHE A 107 4.71 5.43 -17.67
N ASP A 108 3.63 5.19 -18.42
CA ASP A 108 2.53 6.14 -18.59
C ASP A 108 1.46 5.98 -17.49
N SER A 109 1.43 4.83 -16.82
CA SER A 109 0.53 4.51 -15.71
C SER A 109 1.08 5.01 -14.37
N ILE A 110 0.66 6.22 -13.99
CA ILE A 110 1.04 6.86 -12.73
C ILE A 110 -0.20 7.21 -11.90
N PHE A 111 -0.27 6.66 -10.70
CA PHE A 111 -1.36 6.90 -9.76
C PHE A 111 -0.86 7.62 -8.51
N VAL A 112 -1.70 8.45 -7.92
CA VAL A 112 -1.41 9.16 -6.66
C VAL A 112 -2.48 8.81 -5.64
N VAL A 113 -2.06 8.32 -4.48
CA VAL A 113 -2.94 7.96 -3.38
C VAL A 113 -2.59 8.78 -2.15
N MET A 114 -3.59 9.44 -1.58
CA MET A 114 -3.42 10.24 -0.36
C MET A 114 -3.41 9.33 0.87
N PRO A 115 -2.48 9.54 1.82
CA PRO A 115 -2.58 8.88 3.11
C PRO A 115 -3.80 9.36 3.89
N MET A 116 -4.34 8.46 4.71
CA MET A 116 -5.33 8.82 5.70
C MET A 116 -4.64 9.56 6.84
N LYS A 117 -5.31 10.61 7.33
CA LYS A 117 -4.85 11.29 8.55
C LYS A 117 -5.01 10.31 9.71
N GLY A 118 -3.89 10.01 10.38
CA GLY A 118 -3.89 9.33 11.67
C GLY A 118 -4.48 10.19 12.77
#